data_AF-A0AAU9RK21-F1
#
_entry.id   AF-A0AAU9RK21-F1
#
_cell.length_a   1.000
_cell.length_b   1.000
_cell.length_c   1.000
_cell.angle_alpha   90.00
_cell.angle_beta   90.00
_cell.angle_gamma   90.00
#
_symmetry.space_group_name_H-M   'P 1'
#
loop_
_entity.id
_entity.type
_entity.pdbx_description
1 polymer ?
#
loop_
_entity_poly.entity_id
_entity_poly.type
_entity_poly.pdbx_seq_one_letter_code
_entity_poly.pdbx_strand_id
1 'polypeptide(L)'
;METEAQFTSIGSSLQVPSVQELAKRPMITIPPQYVRDDQDPLIISDTSSSPDIPVIDLQGLLSSDSMNSELEKLHSACKEWGFFQVPVF
;
A
#
# COMPACT_ATOMS: atom_id res chain seq x y z
N MET A 1 -13.71 -49.21 -3.53
CA MET A 1 -12.97 -48.16 -2.81
C MET A 1 -12.15 -47.45 -3.87
N GLU A 2 -12.73 -46.44 -4.50
CA GLU A 2 -12.07 -45.68 -5.56
C GLU A 2 -11.39 -44.47 -4.92
N THR A 3 -10.07 -44.48 -4.96
CA THR A 3 -9.22 -43.33 -4.63
C THR A 3 -9.20 -42.40 -5.83
N GLU A 4 -9.93 -41.30 -5.75
CA GLU A 4 -9.86 -40.22 -6.74
C GLU A 4 -8.49 -39.53 -6.67
N ALA A 5 -7.80 -39.52 -7.81
CA ALA A 5 -6.50 -38.90 -7.97
C ALA A 5 -6.65 -37.37 -7.90
N GLN A 6 -5.93 -36.77 -6.95
CA GLN A 6 -5.84 -35.33 -6.78
C GLN A 6 -5.05 -34.73 -7.96
N PHE A 7 -5.76 -34.11 -8.89
CA PHE A 7 -5.18 -33.48 -10.07
C PHE A 7 -4.54 -32.14 -9.67
N THR A 8 -3.26 -32.14 -9.31
CA THR A 8 -2.50 -30.90 -9.12
C THR A 8 -2.17 -30.30 -10.49
N SER A 9 -3.02 -29.39 -10.97
CA SER A 9 -2.78 -28.58 -12.16
C SER A 9 -1.65 -27.57 -11.88
N ILE A 10 -0.40 -27.98 -12.13
CA ILE A 10 0.77 -27.12 -12.02
C ILE A 10 0.81 -26.26 -13.29
N GLY A 11 0.31 -25.01 -13.20
CA GLY A 11 0.38 -24.04 -14.29
C GLY A 11 -0.92 -23.29 -14.65
N SER A 12 -2.05 -23.55 -13.97
CA SER A 12 -3.29 -22.79 -14.21
C SER A 12 -3.28 -21.45 -13.46
N SER A 13 -3.56 -20.35 -14.15
CA SER A 13 -3.89 -19.09 -13.50
C SER A 13 -5.24 -19.23 -12.79
N LEU A 14 -5.28 -18.90 -11.50
CA LEU A 14 -6.54 -18.75 -10.79
C LEU A 14 -7.23 -17.49 -11.33
N GLN A 15 -8.43 -17.64 -11.89
CA GLN A 15 -9.20 -16.49 -12.33
C GLN A 15 -9.64 -15.69 -11.10
N VAL A 16 -8.97 -14.56 -10.87
CA VAL A 16 -9.30 -13.66 -9.75
C VAL A 16 -10.51 -12.81 -10.16
N PRO A 17 -11.67 -12.95 -9.49
CA PRO A 17 -12.83 -12.11 -9.78
C PRO A 17 -12.57 -10.65 -9.42
N SER A 18 -13.23 -9.72 -10.11
CA SER A 18 -13.15 -8.30 -9.78
C SER A 18 -13.61 -8.04 -8.35
N VAL A 19 -12.70 -7.54 -7.51
CA VAL A 19 -12.99 -7.17 -6.12
C VAL A 19 -14.05 -6.06 -6.07
N GLN A 20 -14.07 -5.16 -7.05
CA GLN A 20 -15.11 -4.12 -7.17
C GLN A 20 -16.50 -4.74 -7.37
N GLU A 21 -16.62 -5.78 -8.20
CA GLU A 21 -17.90 -6.50 -8.40
C GLU A 21 -18.28 -7.35 -7.19
N LEU A 22 -17.30 -7.91 -6.48
CA LEU A 22 -17.54 -8.61 -5.22
C LEU A 22 -18.14 -7.67 -4.17
N ALA A 23 -17.57 -6.47 -4.02
CA ALA A 23 -18.01 -5.49 -3.03
C ALA A 23 -19.43 -4.95 -3.25
N LYS A 24 -19.96 -5.01 -4.49
CA LYS A 24 -21.33 -4.60 -4.80
C LYS A 24 -22.39 -5.57 -4.27
N ARG A 25 -22.02 -6.81 -3.98
CA ARG A 25 -22.94 -7.83 -3.44
C ARG A 25 -22.94 -7.78 -1.92
N PRO A 26 -24.08 -8.02 -1.24
CA PRO A 26 -24.09 -8.21 0.20
C PRO A 26 -23.36 -9.51 0.55
N MET A 27 -22.05 -9.42 0.80
CA MET A 27 -21.23 -10.56 1.22
C MET A 27 -21.23 -10.69 2.75
N ILE A 28 -21.49 -11.90 3.22
CA ILE A 28 -21.46 -12.25 4.65
C ILE A 28 -20.03 -12.62 5.09
N THR A 29 -19.20 -13.11 4.17
CA THR A 29 -17.85 -13.62 4.46
C THR A 29 -16.87 -13.24 3.34
N ILE A 30 -15.67 -12.81 3.73
CA ILE A 30 -14.56 -12.51 2.81
C ILE A 30 -14.05 -13.83 2.19
N PRO A 31 -13.84 -13.92 0.87
CA PRO A 31 -13.29 -15.12 0.26
C PRO A 31 -11.92 -15.49 0.85
N PRO A 32 -11.64 -16.79 1.10
CA PRO A 32 -10.41 -17.24 1.77
C PRO A 32 -9.11 -16.73 1.13
N GLN A 33 -9.10 -16.53 -0.19
CA GLN A 33 -7.95 -16.02 -0.94
C GLN A 33 -7.53 -14.57 -0.59
N TYR A 34 -8.38 -13.81 0.11
CA TYR A 34 -8.08 -12.46 0.58
C TYR A 34 -7.85 -12.40 2.10
N VAL A 35 -7.98 -13.53 2.79
CA VAL A 35 -7.69 -13.62 4.22
C VAL A 35 -6.17 -13.71 4.37
N ARG A 36 -5.61 -12.88 5.25
CA ARG A 36 -4.19 -12.83 5.58
C ARG A 36 -4.02 -13.31 7.01
N ASP A 37 -3.55 -14.54 7.18
CA ASP A 37 -3.28 -15.14 8.50
C ASP A 37 -1.90 -14.73 9.05
N ASP A 38 -1.06 -14.14 8.19
CA ASP A 38 0.34 -13.77 8.42
C ASP A 38 0.53 -12.28 8.73
N GLN A 39 -0.56 -11.56 9.08
CA GLN A 39 -0.44 -10.17 9.48
C GLN A 39 0.39 -10.09 10.75
N ASP A 40 1.53 -9.39 10.68
CA ASP A 40 2.16 -8.83 11.87
C ASP A 40 1.09 -8.08 12.68
N PRO A 41 1.16 -8.10 14.02
CA PRO A 41 0.17 -7.46 14.88
C PRO A 41 -0.12 -6.07 14.34
N LEU A 42 -1.41 -5.83 14.08
CA LEU A 42 -1.93 -4.60 13.48
C LEU A 42 -1.27 -3.43 14.21
N ILE A 43 -0.34 -2.74 13.52
CA ILE A 43 0.27 -1.53 14.03
C ILE A 43 -0.84 -0.48 13.93
N ILE A 44 -1.75 -0.52 14.89
CA ILE A 44 -2.65 0.58 15.22
C ILE A 44 -1.74 1.59 15.91
N SER A 45 -0.87 2.24 15.12
CA SER A 45 -0.16 3.40 15.61
C SER A 45 -1.24 4.42 15.92
N ASP A 46 -1.32 4.85 17.17
CA ASP A 46 -2.02 6.06 17.55
C ASP A 46 -1.54 7.16 16.59
N THR A 47 -2.43 7.63 15.72
CA THR A 47 -2.09 8.57 14.64
C THR A 47 -1.60 9.92 15.18
N SER A 48 -1.66 10.12 16.51
CA SER A 48 -1.11 11.28 17.20
C SER A 48 0.42 11.26 17.34
N SER A 49 1.08 10.10 17.16
CA SER A 49 2.53 9.95 17.38
C SER A 49 3.28 9.34 16.19
N SER A 50 2.59 8.89 15.14
CA SER A 50 3.26 8.43 13.92
C SER A 50 3.97 9.62 13.28
N PRO A 51 5.23 9.46 12.83
CA PRO A 51 5.91 10.54 12.13
C PRO A 51 5.10 10.88 10.86
N ASP A 52 4.87 12.16 10.60
CA ASP A 52 4.11 12.59 9.41
C ASP A 52 4.92 12.31 8.15
N ILE A 53 4.26 11.80 7.11
CA ILE A 53 4.89 11.55 5.81
C ILE A 53 5.42 12.90 5.26
N PRO A 54 6.69 12.99 4.83
CA PRO A 54 7.24 14.24 4.33
C PRO A 54 6.45 14.76 3.13
N VAL A 55 6.11 16.05 3.14
CA VAL A 55 5.49 16.74 2.01
C VAL A 55 6.55 17.63 1.37
N ILE A 56 6.75 17.50 0.06
CA ILE A 56 7.77 18.26 -0.69
C ILE A 56 7.09 19.26 -1.61
N ASP A 57 7.36 20.54 -1.41
CA ASP A 57 6.86 21.57 -2.32
C ASP A 57 7.80 21.71 -3.53
N LEU A 58 7.37 21.18 -4.68
CA LEU A 58 8.14 21.30 -5.92
C LEU A 58 8.22 22.74 -6.43
N GLN A 59 7.27 23.62 -6.10
CA GLN A 59 7.35 25.02 -6.49
C GLN A 59 8.40 25.75 -5.66
N GLY A 60 8.49 25.43 -4.38
CA GLY A 60 9.55 25.90 -3.49
C GLY A 60 10.94 25.46 -3.93
N LEU A 61 11.09 24.24 -4.49
CA LEU A 61 12.35 23.79 -5.10
C LEU A 61 12.80 24.65 -6.28
N LEU A 62 11.86 25.24 -7.01
CA LEU A 62 12.14 26.10 -8.16
C LEU A 62 12.32 27.58 -7.76
N SER A 63 12.00 27.93 -6.50
CA SER A 63 12.03 29.29 -5.99
C SER A 63 13.35 29.55 -5.25
N SER A 64 14.04 30.65 -5.57
CA SER A 64 15.36 30.98 -4.98
C SER A 64 15.34 31.04 -3.44
N ASP A 65 14.22 31.46 -2.86
CA ASP A 65 14.12 31.78 -1.45
C ASP A 65 13.90 30.53 -0.57
N SER A 66 13.34 29.46 -1.13
CA SER A 66 13.02 28.21 -0.43
C SER A 66 13.68 26.96 -1.04
N MET A 67 14.43 27.10 -2.15
CA MET A 67 15.09 25.99 -2.84
C MET A 67 15.97 25.16 -1.90
N ASN A 68 16.81 25.82 -1.09
CA ASN A 68 17.76 25.09 -0.24
C ASN A 68 17.04 24.33 0.89
N SER A 69 15.98 24.91 1.47
CA SER A 69 15.19 24.23 2.50
C SER A 69 14.40 23.06 1.95
N GLU A 70 13.77 23.21 0.78
CA GLU A 70 13.00 22.13 0.15
C GLU A 70 13.91 21.01 -0.37
N LEU A 71 15.12 21.35 -0.84
CA LEU A 71 16.10 20.36 -1.28
C LEU A 71 16.61 19.50 -0.13
N GLU A 72 16.88 20.10 1.03
CA GLU A 72 17.28 19.37 2.24
C GLU A 72 16.16 18.46 2.75
N LYS A 73 14.90 18.93 2.71
CA LYS A 73 13.74 18.08 3.02
C LYS A 73 13.62 16.90 2.05
N LEU A 74 13.80 17.14 0.76
CA LEU A 74 13.78 16.08 -0.26
C LEU A 74 14.89 15.05 -0.03
N HIS A 75 16.11 15.50 0.26
CA HIS A 75 17.23 14.61 0.58
C HIS A 75 16.92 13.75 1.81
N SER A 76 16.43 14.37 2.88
CA SER A 76 16.08 13.68 4.13
C SER A 76 14.94 12.67 3.92
N ALA A 77 13.90 13.05 3.17
CA ALA A 77 12.80 12.15 2.84
C ALA A 77 13.26 10.93 2.03
N CYS A 78 14.10 11.13 1.01
CA CYS A 78 14.68 10.02 0.25
C CYS A 78 15.52 9.07 1.11
N LYS A 79 16.25 9.61 2.10
CA LYS A 79 17.17 8.84 2.94
C LYS A 79 16.47 8.10 4.08
N GLU A 80 15.54 8.77 4.76
CA GLU A 80 14.93 8.26 6.00
C GLU A 80 13.60 7.55 5.74
N TRP A 81 12.82 8.02 4.75
CA TRP A 81 11.49 7.50 4.45
C TRP A 81 11.46 6.61 3.21
N GLY A 82 12.21 6.97 2.17
CA GLY A 82 12.14 6.32 0.85
C GLY A 82 10.89 6.68 0.05
N PHE A 83 9.98 7.48 0.60
CA PHE A 83 8.82 8.05 -0.10
C PHE A 83 8.40 9.39 0.54
N PHE A 84 7.64 10.20 -0.21
CA PHE A 84 7.14 11.51 0.21
C PHE A 84 5.92 11.91 -0.63
N GLN A 85 5.21 12.95 -0.20
CA GLN A 85 4.02 13.47 -0.86
C GLN A 85 4.31 14.68 -1.75
N VAL A 86 3.81 14.54 -2.97
CA VAL A 86 3.51 15.51 -4.03
C VAL A 86 2.24 16.36 -3.88
N PRO A 87 2.15 17.52 -3.18
CA PRO A 87 0.90 18.28 -3.21
C PRO A 87 0.65 18.81 -4.62
N VAL A 88 -0.51 18.47 -5.18
CA VAL A 88 -1.02 19.01 -6.45
C VAL A 88 -2.06 20.07 -6.07
N PHE A 89 -1.72 21.34 -6.26
CA PHE A 89 -2.62 22.47 -6.08
C PHE A 89 -3.24 22.88 -7.43
#